data_AF-A0A0M8MV20-F1
#
_entry.id   AF-A0A0M8MV20-F1
#
_cell.length_a   1.000
_cell.length_b   1.000
_cell.length_c   1.000
_cell.angle_alpha   90.00
_cell.angle_beta   90.00
_cell.angle_gamma   90.00
#
_symmetry.space_group_name_H-M   'P 1'
#
loop_
_entity.id
_entity.type
_entity.pdbx_description
1 polymer ?
#
loop_
_entity_poly.entity_id
_entity_poly.type
_entity_poly.pdbx_seq_one_letter_code
_entity_poly.pdbx_strand_id
1 'polypeptide(L)'
;MPTGESSSSRSAEAITAPTLLLPKKSVPSLSQEAFAELRAEFGSTTPLSTDAATPSCDDARTSHVLSDVSTRIWKPSSTLRSMMQYWTQKQQQGQILRSTDTLAVCQRHRDERDVIPLGQMYGWPMSLDLKQLRRRVTSPGNRYLRLLEDFIVYPNHSTWFQRARTRRETTGKKASASAQQLETFHERQTGYYGEQGWELFHDILTSAYIHDPMMASLDLTKPATLKKMHPLDAREFVDQVLLPELVCMLIQDDMGGEKSGITYDAAEAMQQASQKFGIAMFPSEHAPSAHTSKRGSGAWIGASPKRAKKGDTDLAAVRKPRGGLVQQTLAVRRSARTASSSSVSDTHIIALA
;
A
#
# COMPACT_ATOMS: atom_id res chain seq x y z
N MET A 1 -7.97 -19.40 91.85
CA MET A 1 -8.79 -18.44 91.07
C MET A 1 -8.00 -17.15 90.90
N PRO A 2 -7.58 -16.75 89.69
CA PRO A 2 -7.31 -17.55 88.49
C PRO A 2 -5.78 -17.68 88.20
N THR A 3 -5.42 -18.54 87.25
CA THR A 3 -4.07 -18.65 86.67
C THR A 3 -4.01 -17.94 85.31
N GLY A 4 -2.81 -17.55 84.86
CA GLY A 4 -2.63 -16.90 83.56
C GLY A 4 -1.15 -16.65 83.24
N GLU A 5 -0.48 -17.67 82.70
CA GLU A 5 0.91 -17.57 82.24
C GLU A 5 1.03 -16.97 80.83
N SER A 6 2.17 -16.35 80.58
CA SER A 6 2.52 -15.71 79.32
C SER A 6 3.21 -16.67 78.35
N SER A 7 2.90 -16.57 77.06
CA SER A 7 3.91 -16.73 76.00
C SER A 7 3.45 -16.04 74.71
N SER A 8 4.35 -15.24 74.14
CA SER A 8 4.17 -14.65 72.80
C SER A 8 4.96 -15.47 71.78
N SER A 9 4.31 -15.88 70.70
CA SER A 9 4.99 -16.33 69.48
C SER A 9 4.33 -15.67 68.27
N ARG A 10 5.16 -15.26 67.29
CA ARG A 10 4.73 -14.44 66.15
C ARG A 10 4.12 -15.31 65.05
N SER A 11 2.89 -15.04 64.67
CA SER A 11 2.33 -15.48 63.39
C SER A 11 2.62 -14.45 62.31
N ALA A 12 3.11 -14.89 61.15
CA ALA A 12 3.31 -14.04 59.99
C ALA A 12 2.02 -13.99 59.15
N GLU A 13 1.35 -12.83 59.09
CA GLU A 13 0.23 -12.62 58.18
C GLU A 13 0.73 -12.39 56.75
N ALA A 14 0.26 -13.22 55.82
CA ALA A 14 0.46 -13.02 54.39
C ALA A 14 -0.51 -11.94 53.89
N ILE A 15 0.00 -10.86 53.30
CA ILE A 15 -0.83 -9.78 52.74
C ILE A 15 -1.48 -10.26 51.44
N THR A 16 -2.81 -10.31 51.47
CA THR A 16 -3.69 -10.69 50.35
C THR A 16 -3.56 -9.75 49.16
N ALA A 17 -3.39 -10.29 47.95
CA ALA A 17 -3.41 -9.51 46.71
C ALA A 17 -4.86 -9.06 46.35
N PRO A 18 -5.05 -7.87 45.74
CA PRO A 18 -6.38 -7.37 45.40
C PRO A 18 -7.01 -8.10 44.22
N THR A 19 -8.14 -8.77 44.47
CA THR A 19 -8.94 -9.47 43.45
C THR A 19 -9.65 -8.49 42.50
N LEU A 20 -9.32 -8.56 41.21
CA LEU A 20 -10.03 -7.81 40.15
C LEU A 20 -11.41 -8.44 39.85
N LEU A 21 -12.47 -7.71 40.16
CA LEU A 21 -13.84 -8.05 39.77
C LEU A 21 -14.08 -7.71 38.29
N LEU A 22 -14.06 -8.74 37.42
CA LEU A 22 -14.52 -8.62 36.03
C LEU A 22 -16.02 -8.97 35.92
N PRO A 23 -16.81 -8.21 35.14
CA PRO A 23 -18.24 -8.47 34.98
C PRO A 23 -18.50 -9.76 34.19
N LYS A 24 -19.32 -10.64 34.77
CA LYS A 24 -19.74 -11.90 34.14
C LYS A 24 -20.61 -11.63 32.90
N LYS A 25 -20.08 -11.93 31.71
CA LYS A 25 -20.89 -12.27 30.52
C LYS A 25 -20.43 -13.62 30.00
N SER A 26 -21.15 -14.67 30.40
CA SER A 26 -20.94 -16.03 29.91
C SER A 26 -21.48 -16.16 28.49
N VAL A 27 -20.58 -16.21 27.51
CA VAL A 27 -20.85 -16.88 26.23
C VAL A 27 -20.58 -18.37 26.47
N PRO A 28 -21.46 -19.29 26.05
CA PRO A 28 -21.20 -20.72 26.20
C PRO A 28 -19.92 -21.10 25.44
N SER A 29 -18.98 -21.74 26.14
CA SER A 29 -17.82 -22.34 25.53
C SER A 29 -18.23 -23.41 24.53
N LEU A 30 -17.63 -23.42 23.35
CA LEU A 30 -17.70 -24.53 22.39
C LEU A 30 -17.40 -25.85 23.11
N SER A 31 -18.14 -26.91 22.77
CA SER A 31 -17.96 -28.23 23.39
C SER A 31 -16.57 -28.80 23.08
N GLN A 32 -16.11 -29.74 23.92
CA GLN A 32 -14.88 -30.48 23.63
C GLN A 32 -14.96 -31.26 22.31
N GLU A 33 -16.16 -31.65 21.89
CA GLU A 33 -16.43 -32.31 20.60
C GLU A 33 -16.14 -31.38 19.42
N ALA A 34 -16.60 -30.12 19.45
CA ALA A 34 -16.26 -29.14 18.41
C ALA A 34 -14.74 -28.86 18.33
N PHE A 35 -14.04 -28.94 19.45
CA PHE A 35 -12.57 -28.87 19.49
C PHE A 35 -11.87 -30.16 19.04
N ALA A 36 -12.54 -31.31 19.06
CA ALA A 36 -12.02 -32.57 18.55
C ALA A 36 -12.23 -32.67 17.02
N GLU A 37 -13.39 -32.22 16.53
CA GLU A 37 -13.75 -32.16 15.11
C GLU A 37 -12.79 -31.25 14.33
N LEU A 38 -12.56 -30.02 14.82
CA LEU A 38 -11.56 -29.10 14.25
C LEU A 38 -10.12 -29.65 14.30
N ARG A 39 -9.81 -30.56 15.22
CA ARG A 39 -8.49 -31.21 15.33
C ARG A 39 -8.36 -32.43 14.40
N ALA A 40 -9.48 -32.98 13.93
CA ALA A 40 -9.53 -34.02 12.91
C ALA A 40 -9.45 -33.44 11.48
N GLU A 41 -10.09 -32.30 11.22
CA GLU A 41 -10.02 -31.62 9.91
C GLU A 41 -8.61 -31.07 9.60
N PHE A 42 -7.94 -30.47 10.59
CA PHE A 42 -6.60 -29.88 10.43
C PHE A 42 -5.53 -30.83 10.95
N GLY A 43 -5.32 -31.90 10.18
CA GLY A 43 -4.58 -33.10 10.57
C GLY A 43 -3.26 -32.88 11.31
N SER A 44 -3.16 -33.50 12.49
CA SER A 44 -1.90 -33.65 13.24
C SER A 44 -1.14 -34.89 12.78
N THR A 45 0.14 -34.72 12.43
CA THR A 45 1.06 -35.81 12.07
C THR A 45 1.23 -36.82 13.20
N THR A 46 0.96 -38.09 12.93
CA THR A 46 1.16 -39.20 13.86
C THR A 46 2.65 -39.36 14.21
N PRO A 47 3.05 -39.38 15.49
CA PRO A 47 4.38 -39.84 15.87
C PRO A 47 4.40 -41.38 15.78
N LEU A 48 5.14 -41.92 14.82
CA LEU A 48 5.29 -43.37 14.68
C LEU A 48 6.22 -43.89 15.79
N SER A 49 5.70 -44.78 16.64
CA SER A 49 6.50 -45.44 17.67
C SER A 49 7.35 -46.55 17.07
N THR A 50 8.50 -46.80 17.70
CA THR A 50 9.46 -47.87 17.43
C THR A 50 8.83 -49.26 17.36
N ASP A 51 9.18 -50.05 16.35
CA ASP A 51 10.03 -51.24 16.55
C ASP A 51 10.48 -51.90 15.22
N ALA A 52 11.50 -52.77 15.36
CA ALA A 52 12.04 -53.74 14.39
C ALA A 52 13.19 -53.33 13.43
N ALA A 53 14.35 -53.96 13.71
CA ALA A 53 15.38 -54.48 12.79
C ALA A 53 16.28 -53.50 11.99
N THR A 54 17.54 -53.43 12.45
CA THR A 54 18.71 -53.08 11.63
C THR A 54 18.96 -54.14 10.53
N PRO A 55 19.65 -53.76 9.44
CA PRO A 55 21.02 -54.22 9.34
C PRO A 55 22.05 -53.12 9.04
N SER A 56 23.29 -53.40 9.43
CA SER A 56 24.47 -52.56 9.23
C SER A 56 24.85 -52.42 7.75
N CYS A 57 25.23 -51.19 7.34
CA CYS A 57 26.48 -50.97 6.61
C CYS A 57 26.98 -49.55 6.90
N ASP A 58 28.27 -49.46 7.22
CA ASP A 58 28.99 -48.20 7.32
C ASP A 58 29.04 -47.50 5.95
N ASP A 59 28.78 -46.21 5.89
CA ASP A 59 29.81 -45.32 5.33
C ASP A 59 29.70 -43.88 5.87
N ALA A 60 30.82 -43.18 5.85
CA ALA A 60 31.04 -42.05 6.75
C ALA A 60 30.92 -40.66 6.09
N ARG A 61 30.43 -39.70 6.89
CA ARG A 61 31.02 -38.36 7.01
C ARG A 61 30.78 -37.33 5.87
N THR A 62 29.53 -36.87 5.72
CA THR A 62 29.22 -35.55 5.11
C THR A 62 28.12 -34.80 5.88
N SER A 63 28.40 -34.44 7.14
CA SER A 63 27.47 -33.75 8.04
C SER A 63 28.04 -32.49 8.71
N HIS A 64 28.79 -31.66 7.97
CA HIS A 64 29.27 -30.34 8.43
C HIS A 64 29.29 -29.27 7.31
N VAL A 65 28.11 -28.82 6.87
CA VAL A 65 27.98 -27.58 6.05
C VAL A 65 26.83 -26.67 6.52
N LEU A 66 25.86 -27.16 7.31
CA LEU A 66 24.70 -26.38 7.78
C LEU A 66 24.85 -25.92 9.25
N SER A 67 25.96 -25.25 9.58
CA SER A 67 26.24 -24.78 10.96
C SER A 67 26.72 -23.33 11.06
N ASP A 68 26.93 -22.60 9.95
CA ASP A 68 27.82 -21.41 9.97
C ASP A 68 27.21 -20.11 9.41
N VAL A 69 25.87 -20.01 9.37
CA VAL A 69 25.15 -18.80 8.88
C VAL A 69 24.56 -17.96 10.03
N SER A 70 24.29 -18.56 11.20
CA SER A 70 23.57 -17.90 12.31
C SER A 70 24.41 -17.00 13.22
N THR A 71 25.71 -16.81 12.92
CA THR A 71 26.63 -15.95 13.71
C THR A 71 27.13 -14.73 12.93
N ARG A 72 26.48 -14.37 11.81
CA ARG A 72 26.63 -13.02 11.27
C ARG A 72 26.18 -12.03 12.35
N ILE A 73 27.13 -11.27 12.89
CA ILE A 73 26.90 -10.20 13.86
C ILE A 73 25.89 -9.24 13.24
N TRP A 74 24.63 -9.36 13.66
CA TRP A 74 23.53 -8.57 13.13
C TRP A 74 23.74 -7.11 13.52
N LYS A 75 24.00 -6.27 12.52
CA LYS A 75 24.23 -4.83 12.67
C LYS A 75 22.96 -4.10 12.23
N PRO A 76 22.12 -3.61 13.15
CA PRO A 76 20.92 -2.87 12.79
C PRO A 76 21.26 -1.63 11.97
N SER A 77 20.40 -1.29 11.02
CA SER A 77 20.53 -0.07 10.21
C SER A 77 20.58 1.19 11.09
N SER A 78 21.01 2.31 10.51
CA SER A 78 20.86 3.61 11.15
C SER A 78 19.40 3.88 11.54
N THR A 79 18.46 3.59 10.64
CA THR A 79 17.01 3.78 10.85
C THR A 79 16.50 2.98 12.05
N LEU A 80 16.79 1.68 12.13
CA LEU A 80 16.33 0.85 13.25
C LEU A 80 16.99 1.26 14.56
N ARG A 81 18.29 1.62 14.55
CA ARG A 81 18.96 2.17 15.74
C ARG A 81 18.29 3.45 16.24
N SER A 82 17.98 4.41 15.36
CA SER A 82 17.25 5.64 15.71
C SER A 82 15.86 5.34 16.27
N MET A 83 15.12 4.41 15.67
CA MET A 83 13.81 3.97 16.16
C MET A 83 13.90 3.36 17.57
N MET A 84 14.87 2.47 17.81
CA MET A 84 15.10 1.86 19.13
C MET A 84 15.48 2.91 20.18
N GLN A 85 16.45 3.80 19.86
CA GLN A 85 16.92 4.85 20.76
C GLN A 85 15.80 5.77 21.24
N TYR A 86 14.90 6.19 20.35
CA TYR A 86 13.74 7.01 20.70
C TYR A 86 12.81 6.33 21.74
N TRP A 87 12.57 5.03 21.61
CA TRP A 87 11.74 4.30 22.58
C TRP A 87 12.48 4.00 23.89
N THR A 88 13.79 3.71 23.84
CA THR A 88 14.63 3.60 25.04
C THR A 88 14.64 4.92 25.83
N GLN A 89 14.79 6.06 25.16
CA GLN A 89 14.74 7.38 25.79
C GLN A 89 13.39 7.63 26.48
N LYS A 90 12.27 7.27 25.82
CA LYS A 90 10.93 7.41 26.42
C LYS A 90 10.70 6.51 27.62
N GLN A 91 11.24 5.29 27.58
CA GLN A 91 11.21 4.38 28.73
C GLN A 91 12.01 4.95 29.91
N GLN A 92 13.19 5.53 29.66
CA GLN A 92 14.00 6.21 30.67
C GLN A 92 13.31 7.45 31.26
N GLN A 93 12.46 8.13 30.49
CA GLN A 93 11.60 9.23 30.95
C GLN A 93 10.35 8.76 31.73
N GLY A 94 10.26 7.47 32.08
CA GLY A 94 9.15 6.91 32.85
C GLY A 94 7.87 6.68 32.04
N GLN A 95 7.91 6.78 30.71
CA GLN A 95 6.73 6.49 29.89
C GLN A 95 6.48 4.98 29.84
N ILE A 96 5.31 4.54 30.32
CA ILE A 96 4.85 3.15 30.14
C ILE A 96 4.62 2.89 28.64
N LEU A 97 5.35 1.92 28.10
CA LEU A 97 5.24 1.50 26.70
C LEU A 97 4.20 0.39 26.57
N ARG A 98 3.30 0.51 25.58
CA ARG A 98 2.38 -0.55 25.18
C ARG A 98 2.98 -1.32 24.01
N SER A 99 2.58 -2.58 23.83
CA SER A 99 3.00 -3.41 22.69
C SER A 99 2.73 -2.78 21.32
N THR A 100 1.68 -1.96 21.21
CA THR A 100 1.36 -1.19 20.00
C THR A 100 2.36 -0.08 19.69
N ASP A 101 3.01 0.48 20.71
CA ASP A 101 3.85 1.67 20.57
C ASP A 101 5.17 1.32 19.87
N THR A 102 5.71 0.12 20.12
CA THR A 102 6.94 -0.41 19.50
C THR A 102 6.71 -1.25 18.24
N LEU A 103 5.47 -1.40 17.77
CA LEU A 103 5.11 -2.31 16.67
C LEU A 103 5.92 -2.05 15.39
N ALA A 104 6.13 -0.77 15.02
CA ALA A 104 6.94 -0.41 13.85
C ALA A 104 8.43 -0.80 14.01
N VAL A 105 8.97 -0.77 15.23
CA VAL A 105 10.34 -1.22 15.53
C VAL A 105 10.45 -2.73 15.37
N CYS A 106 9.46 -3.47 15.90
CA CYS A 106 9.38 -4.92 15.78
C CYS A 106 9.23 -5.38 14.33
N GLN A 107 8.46 -4.65 13.52
CA GLN A 107 8.35 -4.91 12.09
C GLN A 107 9.68 -4.67 11.38
N ARG A 108 10.26 -3.47 11.54
CA ARG A 108 11.56 -3.11 10.94
C ARG A 108 12.69 -4.07 11.32
N HIS A 109 12.70 -4.57 12.55
CA HIS A 109 13.64 -5.58 13.00
C HIS A 109 13.49 -6.92 12.25
N ARG A 110 12.26 -7.42 12.05
CA ARG A 110 12.00 -8.62 11.22
C ARG A 110 12.40 -8.37 9.77
N ASP A 111 12.09 -7.18 9.25
CA ASP A 111 12.43 -6.83 7.87
C ASP A 111 13.95 -6.84 7.65
N GLU A 112 14.74 -6.23 8.55
CA GLU A 112 16.21 -6.22 8.49
C GLU A 112 16.87 -7.58 8.77
N ARG A 113 16.18 -8.46 9.50
CA ARG A 113 16.69 -9.79 9.86
C ARG A 113 16.39 -10.83 8.78
N ASP A 114 15.18 -10.82 8.25
CA ASP A 114 14.62 -11.93 7.46
C ASP A 114 14.32 -11.50 6.01
N VAL A 115 13.67 -10.35 5.80
CA VAL A 115 13.15 -9.94 4.47
C VAL A 115 14.23 -9.33 3.57
N ILE A 116 15.03 -8.40 4.11
CA ILE A 116 16.08 -7.68 3.36
C ILE A 116 17.20 -8.63 2.92
N PRO A 117 17.74 -9.54 3.78
CA PRO A 117 18.74 -10.52 3.34
C PRO A 117 18.21 -11.50 2.28
N LEU A 118 16.92 -11.88 2.36
CA LEU A 118 16.29 -12.74 1.36
C LEU A 118 16.23 -12.05 -0.01
N GLY A 119 15.85 -10.78 -0.06
CA GLY A 119 15.88 -10.01 -1.32
C GLY A 119 17.28 -9.81 -1.89
N GLN A 120 18.28 -9.64 -1.03
CA GLN A 120 19.68 -9.62 -1.44
C GLN A 120 20.11 -10.97 -2.07
N MET A 121 19.66 -12.11 -1.53
CA MET A 121 19.92 -13.43 -2.11
C MET A 121 19.25 -13.62 -3.49
N TYR A 122 18.06 -13.05 -3.70
CA TYR A 122 17.39 -13.05 -5.01
C TYR A 122 17.92 -11.98 -5.99
N GLY A 123 18.90 -11.17 -5.59
CA GLY A 123 19.48 -10.13 -6.44
C GLY A 123 18.58 -8.90 -6.66
N TRP A 124 17.58 -8.67 -5.80
CA TRP A 124 16.71 -7.50 -5.89
C TRP A 124 17.50 -6.20 -5.58
N PRO A 125 17.10 -5.04 -6.16
CA PRO A 125 17.86 -3.81 -6.04
C PRO A 125 17.93 -3.32 -4.59
N MET A 126 19.16 -3.12 -4.10
CA MET A 126 19.43 -2.62 -2.74
C MET A 126 19.45 -1.09 -2.65
N SER A 127 19.34 -0.40 -3.78
CA SER A 127 19.27 1.06 -3.91
C SER A 127 18.38 1.44 -5.09
N LEU A 128 17.68 2.57 -4.98
CA LEU A 128 16.72 3.03 -5.99
C LEU A 128 17.00 4.49 -6.37
N ASP A 129 17.50 4.74 -7.59
CA ASP A 129 17.61 6.09 -8.13
C ASP A 129 16.29 6.50 -8.81
N LEU A 130 15.45 7.23 -8.07
CA LEU A 130 14.17 7.76 -8.54
C LEU A 130 14.32 8.71 -9.74
N LYS A 131 15.47 9.38 -9.92
CA LYS A 131 15.71 10.27 -11.08
C LYS A 131 16.02 9.45 -12.32
N GLN A 132 16.85 8.41 -12.20
CA GLN A 132 17.12 7.47 -13.29
C GLN A 132 15.83 6.71 -13.67
N LEU A 133 15.07 6.24 -12.68
CA LEU A 133 13.80 5.55 -12.89
C LEU A 133 12.76 6.46 -13.56
N ARG A 134 12.60 7.72 -13.13
CA ARG A 134 11.74 8.70 -13.82
C ARG A 134 12.13 8.84 -15.28
N ARG A 135 13.42 9.07 -15.56
CA ARG A 135 13.95 9.18 -16.93
C ARG A 135 13.66 7.92 -17.74
N ARG A 136 13.82 6.73 -17.17
CA ARG A 136 13.53 5.46 -17.84
C ARG A 136 12.05 5.34 -18.23
N VAL A 137 11.12 5.75 -17.38
CA VAL A 137 9.70 5.72 -17.75
C VAL A 137 9.37 6.79 -18.81
N THR A 138 9.88 8.01 -18.64
CA THR A 138 9.45 9.18 -19.45
C THR A 138 10.29 9.49 -20.69
N SER A 139 11.39 8.78 -20.95
CA SER A 139 12.24 9.05 -22.13
C SER A 139 11.48 8.75 -23.43
N PRO A 140 11.47 9.68 -24.42
CA PRO A 140 10.63 9.58 -25.62
C PRO A 140 10.99 8.41 -26.56
N GLY A 141 12.14 7.75 -26.37
CA GLY A 141 12.51 6.53 -27.09
C GLY A 141 11.95 5.23 -26.47
N ASN A 142 11.51 5.24 -25.20
CA ASN A 142 11.19 4.02 -24.48
C ASN A 142 9.79 3.49 -24.83
N ARG A 143 9.55 2.21 -24.50
CA ARG A 143 8.32 1.49 -24.89
C ARG A 143 7.14 1.70 -23.93
N TYR A 144 7.42 2.01 -22.66
CA TYR A 144 6.43 1.96 -21.58
C TYR A 144 5.19 2.83 -21.86
N LEU A 145 5.35 4.15 -22.00
CA LEU A 145 4.20 5.04 -22.20
C LEU A 145 3.40 4.69 -23.48
N ARG A 146 4.07 4.28 -24.56
CA ARG A 146 3.39 3.84 -25.80
C ARG A 146 2.56 2.57 -25.60
N LEU A 147 3.07 1.59 -24.86
CA LEU A 147 2.30 0.38 -24.53
C LEU A 147 1.14 0.68 -23.56
N LEU A 148 1.31 1.64 -22.64
CA LEU A 148 0.22 2.13 -21.80
C LEU A 148 -0.86 2.88 -22.61
N GLU A 149 -0.47 3.64 -23.64
CA GLU A 149 -1.39 4.27 -24.59
C GLU A 149 -2.25 3.23 -25.32
N ASP A 150 -1.67 2.11 -25.75
CA ASP A 150 -2.41 0.99 -26.34
C ASP A 150 -3.47 0.44 -25.37
N PHE A 151 -3.16 0.32 -24.08
CA PHE A 151 -4.14 -0.08 -23.06
C PHE A 151 -5.22 0.99 -22.80
N ILE A 152 -4.95 2.28 -23.01
CA ILE A 152 -5.98 3.34 -22.94
C ILE A 152 -6.90 3.29 -24.18
N VAL A 153 -6.34 3.02 -25.35
CA VAL A 153 -7.12 2.92 -26.60
C VAL A 153 -7.94 1.63 -26.65
N TYR A 154 -7.37 0.51 -26.19
CA TYR A 154 -7.95 -0.83 -26.18
C TYR A 154 -7.85 -1.51 -24.79
N PRO A 155 -8.64 -1.08 -23.77
CA PRO A 155 -8.57 -1.61 -22.41
C PRO A 155 -8.62 -3.13 -22.28
N ASN A 156 -9.38 -3.82 -23.14
CA ASN A 156 -9.51 -5.28 -23.10
C ASN A 156 -8.22 -6.04 -23.43
N HIS A 157 -7.16 -5.39 -23.95
CA HIS A 157 -5.86 -6.05 -24.16
C HIS A 157 -5.10 -6.27 -22.84
N SER A 158 -5.40 -5.48 -21.79
CA SER A 158 -4.79 -5.64 -20.47
C SER A 158 -5.48 -6.74 -19.67
N THR A 159 -4.70 -7.71 -19.17
CA THR A 159 -5.18 -8.74 -18.24
C THR A 159 -5.61 -8.12 -16.90
N TRP A 160 -4.92 -7.07 -16.47
CA TRP A 160 -5.27 -6.27 -15.28
C TRP A 160 -6.63 -5.58 -15.44
N PHE A 161 -6.91 -4.98 -16.60
CA PHE A 161 -8.23 -4.41 -16.86
C PHE A 161 -9.33 -5.48 -16.83
N GLN A 162 -9.11 -6.64 -17.45
CA GLN A 162 -10.09 -7.75 -17.41
C GLN A 162 -10.36 -8.21 -15.97
N ARG A 163 -9.32 -8.40 -15.15
CA ARG A 163 -9.43 -8.78 -13.72
C ARG A 163 -10.16 -7.71 -12.90
N ALA A 164 -9.79 -6.44 -13.04
CA ALA A 164 -10.40 -5.31 -12.34
C ALA A 164 -11.87 -5.13 -12.73
N ARG A 165 -12.18 -5.24 -14.03
CA ARG A 165 -13.54 -5.19 -14.58
C ARG A 165 -14.40 -6.32 -14.03
N THR A 166 -13.94 -7.57 -14.12
CA THR A 166 -14.68 -8.74 -13.62
C THR A 166 -14.99 -8.60 -12.14
N ARG A 167 -14.02 -8.15 -11.33
CA ARG A 167 -14.21 -7.90 -9.90
C ARG A 167 -15.22 -6.79 -9.60
N ARG A 168 -15.26 -5.73 -10.41
CA ARG A 168 -16.26 -4.67 -10.25
C ARG A 168 -17.65 -5.09 -10.74
N GLU A 169 -17.73 -5.99 -11.71
CA GLU A 169 -18.99 -6.59 -12.17
C GLU A 169 -19.55 -7.60 -11.14
N THR A 170 -18.72 -8.44 -10.51
CA THR A 170 -19.16 -9.40 -9.47
C THR A 170 -19.49 -8.74 -8.13
N THR A 171 -18.66 -7.80 -7.67
CA THR A 171 -18.81 -7.17 -6.35
C THR A 171 -19.67 -5.88 -6.43
N GLY A 172 -19.93 -5.37 -7.63
CA GLY A 172 -20.70 -4.16 -7.87
C GLY A 172 -20.11 -2.92 -7.18
N LYS A 173 -20.97 -2.02 -6.70
CA LYS A 173 -20.55 -0.81 -5.96
C LYS A 173 -19.79 -1.11 -4.66
N LYS A 174 -19.84 -2.34 -4.14
CA LYS A 174 -19.04 -2.75 -2.96
C LYS A 174 -17.56 -2.96 -3.30
N ALA A 175 -17.17 -3.06 -4.57
CA ALA A 175 -15.77 -3.16 -4.99
C ALA A 175 -14.93 -1.97 -4.53
N SER A 176 -15.52 -0.77 -4.50
CA SER A 176 -14.87 0.46 -4.02
C SER A 176 -15.05 0.67 -2.50
N ALA A 177 -15.52 -0.34 -1.74
CA ALA A 177 -15.55 -0.29 -0.28
C ALA A 177 -14.15 -0.57 0.30
N SER A 178 -13.82 0.05 1.44
CA SER A 178 -12.49 -0.01 2.05
C SER A 178 -11.98 -1.44 2.32
N ALA A 179 -12.86 -2.39 2.64
CA ALA A 179 -12.49 -3.80 2.83
C ALA A 179 -12.00 -4.46 1.53
N GLN A 180 -12.68 -4.21 0.40
CA GLN A 180 -12.30 -4.73 -0.92
C GLN A 180 -11.08 -4.01 -1.49
N GLN A 181 -10.91 -2.73 -1.16
CA GLN A 181 -9.69 -1.97 -1.46
C GLN A 181 -8.48 -2.52 -0.68
N LEU A 182 -8.66 -3.01 0.55
CA LEU A 182 -7.60 -3.63 1.33
C LEU A 182 -7.23 -5.02 0.78
N GLU A 183 -8.21 -5.81 0.35
CA GLU A 183 -7.98 -7.11 -0.29
C GLU A 183 -7.22 -6.99 -1.62
N THR A 184 -7.59 -6.01 -2.45
CA THR A 184 -6.89 -5.62 -3.70
C THR A 184 -5.63 -4.78 -3.47
N PHE A 185 -5.18 -4.57 -2.22
CA PHE A 185 -4.03 -3.71 -1.95
C PHE A 185 -2.74 -4.33 -2.48
N HIS A 186 -2.55 -5.63 -2.26
CA HIS A 186 -1.36 -6.37 -2.70
C HIS A 186 -1.20 -6.37 -4.23
N GLU A 187 -2.29 -6.52 -4.98
CA GLU A 187 -2.28 -6.49 -6.45
C GLU A 187 -1.79 -5.16 -7.03
N ARG A 188 -1.93 -4.05 -6.29
CA ARG A 188 -1.58 -2.68 -6.73
C ARG A 188 -0.21 -2.20 -6.28
N GLN A 189 0.60 -3.08 -5.69
CA GLN A 189 1.96 -2.74 -5.25
C GLN A 189 2.93 -2.72 -6.43
N THR A 190 4.18 -2.34 -6.15
CA THR A 190 5.23 -2.14 -7.15
C THR A 190 6.36 -3.17 -7.06
N GLY A 191 6.13 -4.29 -6.38
CA GLY A 191 7.16 -5.29 -6.08
C GLY A 191 8.33 -4.67 -5.32
N TYR A 192 9.56 -5.00 -5.72
CA TYR A 192 10.78 -4.49 -5.10
C TYR A 192 10.98 -2.97 -5.20
N TYR A 193 10.22 -2.23 -6.02
CA TYR A 193 10.33 -0.77 -6.07
C TYR A 193 9.68 -0.05 -4.87
N GLY A 194 8.84 -0.75 -4.10
CA GLY A 194 8.26 -0.25 -2.85
C GLY A 194 7.36 0.99 -2.99
N GLU A 195 7.05 1.60 -1.85
CA GLU A 195 6.16 2.77 -1.78
C GLU A 195 6.73 3.97 -2.54
N GLN A 196 8.06 4.17 -2.53
CA GLN A 196 8.71 5.23 -3.31
C GLN A 196 8.53 5.03 -4.82
N GLY A 197 8.62 3.78 -5.30
CA GLY A 197 8.26 3.45 -6.68
C GLY A 197 6.79 3.73 -6.98
N TRP A 198 5.88 3.39 -6.04
CA TRP A 198 4.44 3.62 -6.21
C TRP A 198 4.13 5.11 -6.36
N GLU A 199 4.66 5.95 -5.48
CA GLU A 199 4.51 7.41 -5.55
C GLU A 199 5.04 7.96 -6.87
N LEU A 200 6.24 7.52 -7.30
CA LEU A 200 6.86 7.96 -8.55
C LEU A 200 6.04 7.56 -9.78
N PHE A 201 5.60 6.30 -9.88
CA PHE A 201 4.83 5.82 -11.02
C PHE A 201 3.45 6.46 -11.07
N HIS A 202 2.75 6.56 -9.93
CA HIS A 202 1.45 7.22 -9.85
C HIS A 202 1.55 8.71 -10.25
N ASP A 203 2.59 9.44 -9.82
CA ASP A 203 2.82 10.84 -10.23
C ASP A 203 3.03 10.97 -11.75
N ILE A 204 3.87 10.12 -12.34
CA ILE A 204 4.12 10.11 -13.79
C ILE A 204 2.83 9.83 -14.57
N LEU A 205 2.08 8.79 -14.20
CA LEU A 205 0.85 8.38 -14.90
C LEU A 205 -0.27 9.41 -14.76
N THR A 206 -0.46 9.96 -13.57
CA THR A 206 -1.47 10.99 -13.32
C THR A 206 -1.12 12.29 -14.06
N SER A 207 0.17 12.66 -14.07
CA SER A 207 0.64 13.80 -14.86
C SER A 207 0.38 13.62 -16.35
N ALA A 208 0.78 12.47 -16.91
CA ALA A 208 0.72 12.18 -18.34
C ALA A 208 -0.68 11.94 -18.92
N TYR A 209 -1.65 11.49 -18.11
CA TYR A 209 -2.97 11.06 -18.62
C TYR A 209 -4.19 11.73 -17.93
N ILE A 210 -3.98 12.49 -16.84
CA ILE A 210 -5.07 13.18 -16.11
C ILE A 210 -4.82 14.69 -16.01
N HIS A 211 -3.58 15.15 -15.74
CA HIS A 211 -3.29 16.57 -15.54
C HIS A 211 -2.88 17.32 -16.81
N ASP A 212 -1.93 16.77 -17.59
CA ASP A 212 -1.45 17.38 -18.83
C ASP A 212 -1.32 16.32 -19.95
N PRO A 213 -2.46 15.80 -20.45
CA PRO A 213 -2.45 14.77 -21.48
C PRO A 213 -2.04 15.34 -22.85
N MET A 214 -0.87 14.90 -23.35
CA MET A 214 -0.30 15.35 -24.63
C MET A 214 -1.25 15.19 -25.83
N MET A 215 -2.20 14.24 -25.78
CA MET A 215 -3.22 14.05 -26.79
C MET A 215 -4.61 13.96 -26.20
N ALA A 216 -5.57 14.60 -26.88
CA ALA A 216 -6.96 14.62 -26.46
C ALA A 216 -7.62 13.24 -26.38
N SER A 217 -7.09 12.23 -27.08
CA SER A 217 -7.55 10.83 -27.08
C SER A 217 -7.05 9.99 -25.90
N LEU A 218 -6.01 10.45 -25.19
CA LEU A 218 -5.36 9.75 -24.07
C LEU A 218 -5.79 10.28 -22.70
N ASP A 219 -6.49 11.42 -22.69
CA ASP A 219 -7.07 12.03 -21.51
C ASP A 219 -8.14 11.13 -20.89
N LEU A 220 -7.85 10.61 -19.69
CA LEU A 220 -8.74 9.69 -18.96
C LEU A 220 -9.96 10.39 -18.38
N THR A 221 -9.98 11.73 -18.30
CA THR A 221 -11.12 12.49 -17.77
C THR A 221 -12.25 12.64 -18.79
N LYS A 222 -11.97 12.41 -20.09
CA LYS A 222 -12.95 12.63 -21.16
C LYS A 222 -13.99 11.52 -21.25
N PRO A 223 -15.26 11.87 -21.57
CA PRO A 223 -16.35 10.90 -21.60
C PRO A 223 -16.18 9.80 -22.65
N ALA A 224 -15.47 10.09 -23.76
CA ALA A 224 -15.16 9.10 -24.78
C ALA A 224 -14.21 8.00 -24.27
N THR A 225 -13.18 8.38 -23.51
CA THR A 225 -12.19 7.48 -22.91
C THR A 225 -12.82 6.70 -21.75
N LEU A 226 -13.49 7.40 -20.82
CA LEU A 226 -14.22 6.79 -19.69
C LEU A 226 -15.23 5.72 -20.14
N LYS A 227 -15.93 5.93 -21.27
CA LYS A 227 -16.86 4.93 -21.81
C LYS A 227 -16.18 3.62 -22.20
N LYS A 228 -14.92 3.64 -22.63
CA LYS A 228 -14.13 2.42 -22.93
C LYS A 228 -13.66 1.70 -21.68
N MET A 229 -13.33 2.46 -20.64
CA MET A 229 -12.76 1.99 -19.37
C MET A 229 -13.83 1.54 -18.36
N HIS A 230 -15.11 1.77 -18.67
CA HIS A 230 -16.23 1.29 -17.87
C HIS A 230 -16.12 -0.23 -17.62
N PRO A 231 -16.26 -0.70 -16.37
CA PRO A 231 -16.87 -0.01 -15.24
C PRO A 231 -15.95 0.88 -14.39
N LEU A 232 -14.64 0.95 -14.65
CA LEU A 232 -13.67 1.69 -13.82
C LEU A 232 -13.78 3.21 -14.01
N ASP A 233 -13.43 3.99 -12.98
CA ASP A 233 -13.16 5.43 -13.14
C ASP A 233 -11.70 5.69 -13.55
N ALA A 234 -11.37 6.93 -13.91
CA ALA A 234 -10.03 7.31 -14.39
C ALA A 234 -8.91 6.99 -13.38
N ARG A 235 -9.17 7.15 -12.08
CA ARG A 235 -8.19 6.91 -11.03
C ARG A 235 -8.05 5.42 -10.73
N GLU A 236 -9.18 4.72 -10.62
CA GLU A 236 -9.21 3.27 -10.46
C GLU A 236 -8.51 2.57 -11.63
N PHE A 237 -8.59 3.11 -12.85
CA PHE A 237 -7.85 2.60 -14.00
C PHE A 237 -6.33 2.86 -13.92
N VAL A 238 -5.89 4.03 -13.44
CA VAL A 238 -4.46 4.26 -13.14
C VAL A 238 -3.98 3.26 -12.08
N ASP A 239 -4.69 3.17 -10.96
CA ASP A 239 -4.31 2.36 -9.79
C ASP A 239 -4.36 0.84 -10.04
N GLN A 240 -5.34 0.35 -10.83
CA GLN A 240 -5.60 -1.09 -11.02
C GLN A 240 -5.15 -1.63 -12.39
N VAL A 241 -4.75 -0.77 -13.34
CA VAL A 241 -4.38 -1.18 -14.70
C VAL A 241 -3.03 -0.57 -15.08
N LEU A 242 -2.93 0.74 -15.28
CA LEU A 242 -1.72 1.34 -15.85
C LEU A 242 -0.49 1.21 -14.94
N LEU A 243 -0.68 1.32 -13.63
CA LEU A 243 0.40 1.16 -12.64
C LEU A 243 0.94 -0.29 -12.59
N PRO A 244 0.13 -1.35 -12.40
CA PRO A 244 0.66 -2.71 -12.40
C PRO A 244 1.21 -3.13 -13.78
N GLU A 245 0.62 -2.69 -14.90
CA GLU A 245 1.19 -2.89 -16.24
C GLU A 245 2.60 -2.29 -16.37
N LEU A 246 2.77 -1.02 -15.96
CA LEU A 246 4.06 -0.33 -15.96
C LEU A 246 5.10 -1.06 -15.09
N VAL A 247 4.70 -1.47 -13.89
CA VAL A 247 5.57 -2.21 -12.96
C VAL A 247 6.00 -3.53 -13.58
N CYS A 248 5.09 -4.33 -14.15
CA CYS A 248 5.43 -5.62 -14.75
C CYS A 248 6.38 -5.45 -15.95
N MET A 249 6.15 -4.45 -16.82
CA MET A 249 7.09 -4.15 -17.92
C MET A 249 8.49 -3.73 -17.44
N LEU A 250 8.57 -2.92 -16.37
CA LEU A 250 9.86 -2.51 -15.79
C LEU A 250 10.61 -3.69 -15.17
N ILE A 251 9.89 -4.54 -14.43
CA ILE A 251 10.45 -5.76 -13.81
C ILE A 251 10.90 -6.75 -14.87
N GLN A 252 10.11 -6.95 -15.93
CA GLN A 252 10.46 -7.81 -17.06
C GLN A 252 11.79 -7.36 -17.69
N ASP A 253 11.93 -6.07 -17.98
CA ASP A 253 13.15 -5.49 -18.55
C ASP A 253 14.35 -5.59 -17.58
N ASP A 254 14.14 -5.43 -16.27
CA ASP A 254 15.20 -5.61 -15.25
C ASP A 254 15.69 -7.06 -15.13
N MET A 255 14.82 -8.03 -15.44
CA MET A 255 15.18 -9.45 -15.54
C MET A 255 15.87 -9.81 -16.88
N GLY A 256 16.10 -8.84 -17.77
CA GLY A 256 16.71 -9.02 -19.10
C GLY A 256 15.73 -8.92 -20.28
N GLY A 257 14.43 -8.76 -20.00
CA GLY A 257 13.37 -8.57 -20.98
C GLY A 257 13.11 -9.81 -21.85
N GLU A 258 12.33 -9.59 -22.91
CA GLU A 258 11.99 -10.62 -23.90
C GLU A 258 13.24 -11.23 -24.58
N LYS A 259 14.33 -10.48 -24.69
CA LYS A 259 15.60 -10.94 -25.27
C LYS A 259 16.23 -12.09 -24.47
N SER A 260 16.01 -12.11 -23.17
CA SER A 260 16.43 -13.19 -22.27
C SER A 260 15.34 -14.26 -22.08
N GLY A 261 14.25 -14.21 -22.85
CA GLY A 261 13.13 -15.15 -22.75
C GLY A 261 12.22 -14.94 -21.54
N ILE A 262 12.33 -13.80 -20.84
CA ILE A 262 11.49 -13.53 -19.66
C ILE A 262 10.06 -13.21 -20.09
N THR A 263 9.11 -14.04 -19.68
CA THR A 263 7.68 -13.85 -19.93
C THR A 263 7.10 -12.75 -19.03
N TYR A 264 5.98 -12.16 -19.46
CA TYR A 264 5.24 -11.21 -18.63
C TYR A 264 4.77 -11.85 -17.32
N ASP A 265 4.27 -13.09 -17.37
CA ASP A 265 3.82 -13.84 -16.19
C ASP A 265 4.94 -14.04 -15.15
N ALA A 266 6.19 -14.22 -15.59
CA ALA A 266 7.35 -14.30 -14.70
C ALA A 266 7.63 -12.94 -14.03
N ALA A 267 7.39 -11.83 -14.72
CA ALA A 267 7.50 -10.49 -14.16
C ALA A 267 6.35 -10.17 -13.17
N GLU A 268 5.12 -10.63 -13.42
CA GLU A 268 4.02 -10.55 -12.44
C GLU A 268 4.33 -11.40 -11.19
N ALA A 269 4.82 -12.63 -11.37
CA ALA A 269 5.23 -13.47 -10.24
C ALA A 269 6.37 -12.84 -9.42
N MET A 270 7.33 -12.20 -10.09
CA MET A 270 8.41 -11.45 -9.46
C MET A 270 7.90 -10.20 -8.73
N GLN A 271 6.94 -9.46 -9.31
CA GLN A 271 6.24 -8.35 -8.65
C GLN A 271 5.65 -8.84 -7.32
N GLN A 272 4.93 -9.96 -7.33
CA GLN A 272 4.21 -10.47 -6.15
C GLN A 272 5.18 -10.97 -5.07
N ALA A 273 6.22 -11.72 -5.46
CA ALA A 273 7.23 -12.25 -4.54
C ALA A 273 8.03 -11.14 -3.82
N SER A 274 8.28 -10.02 -4.52
CA SER A 274 9.16 -8.95 -4.04
C SER A 274 8.47 -7.83 -3.24
N GLN A 275 7.14 -7.87 -3.10
CA GLN A 275 6.33 -6.86 -2.39
C GLN A 275 6.83 -6.52 -0.99
N LYS A 276 7.03 -7.55 -0.14
CA LYS A 276 7.49 -7.35 1.25
C LYS A 276 8.86 -6.69 1.33
N PHE A 277 9.74 -7.01 0.37
CA PHE A 277 11.07 -6.40 0.28
C PHE A 277 10.98 -4.94 -0.18
N GLY A 278 10.15 -4.62 -1.18
CA GLY A 278 9.97 -3.24 -1.61
C GLY A 278 9.46 -2.33 -0.49
N ILE A 279 8.46 -2.77 0.27
CA ILE A 279 7.96 -2.05 1.46
C ILE A 279 9.07 -1.88 2.52
N ALA A 280 9.87 -2.93 2.75
CA ALA A 280 10.97 -2.88 3.70
C ALA A 280 12.13 -1.97 3.26
N MET A 281 12.50 -1.96 1.98
CA MET A 281 13.67 -1.24 1.47
C MET A 281 13.36 0.20 1.08
N PHE A 282 12.21 0.45 0.45
CA PHE A 282 11.83 1.74 -0.11
C PHE A 282 10.45 2.20 0.41
N PRO A 283 10.28 2.39 1.74
CA PRO A 283 9.09 3.01 2.30
C PRO A 283 9.01 4.48 1.90
N SER A 284 7.79 5.03 1.86
CA SER A 284 7.56 6.45 1.57
C SER A 284 8.25 7.33 2.61
N GLU A 285 8.83 8.46 2.18
CA GLU A 285 9.33 9.49 3.11
C GLU A 285 8.20 10.11 3.96
N HIS A 286 6.95 9.98 3.51
CA HIS A 286 5.74 10.42 4.21
C HIS A 286 5.17 9.35 5.14
N ALA A 287 5.77 8.15 5.20
CA ALA A 287 5.38 7.11 6.15
C ALA A 287 5.49 7.65 7.60
N PRO A 288 4.60 7.23 8.52
CA PRO A 288 4.59 7.73 9.89
C PRO A 288 5.86 7.34 10.64
N SER A 289 6.86 8.24 10.62
CA SER A 289 8.02 8.20 11.51
C SER A 289 7.57 8.01 12.97
N ALA A 290 8.39 7.35 13.78
CA ALA A 290 8.06 6.89 15.15
C ALA A 290 7.55 8.01 16.10
N HIS A 291 7.75 9.28 15.73
CA HIS A 291 7.14 10.44 16.37
C HIS A 291 5.60 10.49 16.30
N THR A 292 4.96 9.82 15.34
CA THR A 292 3.51 9.93 15.04
C THR A 292 2.67 8.69 15.42
N SER A 293 3.25 7.70 16.12
CA SER A 293 2.60 6.40 16.42
C SER A 293 1.30 6.43 17.24
N LYS A 294 0.79 7.61 17.63
CA LYS A 294 -0.48 7.75 18.37
C LYS A 294 -1.75 7.48 17.55
N ARG A 295 -1.71 7.47 16.20
CA ARG A 295 -2.80 7.04 15.29
C ARG A 295 -2.23 6.92 13.86
N GLY A 296 -2.02 5.70 13.34
CA GLY A 296 -1.39 5.58 12.00
C GLY A 296 -1.26 4.19 11.37
N SER A 297 -1.80 3.13 11.95
CA SER A 297 -1.90 1.82 11.26
C SER A 297 -2.99 1.90 10.18
N GLY A 298 -2.64 2.45 9.01
CA GLY A 298 -3.56 2.68 7.89
C GLY A 298 -3.43 4.04 7.19
N ALA A 299 -2.24 4.66 7.19
CA ALA A 299 -2.00 5.98 6.62
C ALA A 299 -1.90 6.02 5.08
N TRP A 300 -2.80 5.32 4.36
CA TRP A 300 -3.02 5.47 2.91
C TRP A 300 -4.49 5.17 2.54
N ILE A 301 -5.42 6.01 3.02
CA ILE A 301 -6.77 6.13 2.44
C ILE A 301 -7.12 7.62 2.35
N GLY A 302 -7.54 8.07 1.15
CA GLY A 302 -7.85 9.45 0.83
C GLY A 302 -9.13 10.00 1.48
N ALA A 303 -9.13 10.15 2.80
CA ALA A 303 -10.16 10.90 3.52
C ALA A 303 -9.91 12.41 3.40
N SER A 304 -10.53 13.04 2.40
CA SER A 304 -10.49 14.51 2.22
C SER A 304 -10.99 15.24 3.48
N PRO A 305 -10.23 16.21 4.05
CA PRO A 305 -10.60 16.86 5.29
C PRO A 305 -11.67 17.95 5.07
N LYS A 306 -12.93 17.53 4.89
CA LYS A 306 -14.10 18.42 4.92
C LYS A 306 -15.14 17.99 5.96
N ARG A 307 -14.85 18.27 7.23
CA ARG A 307 -15.91 18.48 8.24
C ARG A 307 -15.52 19.49 9.32
N ALA A 308 -15.20 20.71 8.89
CA ALA A 308 -15.24 21.87 9.77
C ALA A 308 -16.69 22.09 10.23
N LYS A 309 -16.95 21.84 11.51
CA LYS A 309 -18.28 21.90 12.14
C LYS A 309 -18.63 23.37 12.39
N LYS A 310 -19.33 24.02 11.46
CA LYS A 310 -19.90 25.35 11.69
C LYS A 310 -20.99 25.22 12.76
N GLY A 311 -20.78 25.85 13.91
CA GLY A 311 -21.81 25.94 14.96
C GLY A 311 -22.97 26.79 14.46
N ASP A 312 -24.19 26.32 14.69
CA ASP A 312 -25.39 27.12 14.46
C ASP A 312 -25.57 28.09 15.62
N THR A 313 -25.95 29.33 15.30
CA THR A 313 -26.24 30.38 16.28
C THR A 313 -27.73 30.44 16.53
N ASP A 314 -28.14 30.30 17.79
CA ASP A 314 -29.54 30.37 18.17
C ASP A 314 -30.20 31.71 17.82
N LEU A 315 -31.45 31.60 17.36
CA LEU A 315 -32.29 32.73 16.95
C LEU A 315 -33.02 33.34 18.15
N ALA A 316 -32.82 34.65 18.37
CA ALA A 316 -33.71 35.47 19.18
C ALA A 316 -34.46 36.49 18.29
N ALA A 317 -35.77 36.60 18.47
CA ALA A 317 -36.67 37.22 17.49
C ALA A 317 -36.82 38.75 17.65
N VAL A 318 -36.83 39.50 16.54
CA VAL A 318 -37.47 40.83 16.43
C VAL A 318 -38.18 41.01 15.06
N ARG A 319 -39.26 41.79 15.10
CA ARG A 319 -40.37 41.98 14.15
C ARG A 319 -40.01 42.58 12.77
N LYS A 320 -40.74 42.10 11.74
CA LYS A 320 -41.38 42.78 10.56
C LYS A 320 -41.50 44.33 10.59
N PRO A 321 -41.80 45.06 9.46
CA PRO A 321 -42.08 44.61 8.07
C PRO A 321 -41.64 45.56 6.88
N ARG A 322 -42.10 45.20 5.65
CA ARG A 322 -42.61 46.05 4.51
C ARG A 322 -41.65 46.54 3.39
N GLY A 323 -42.19 46.46 2.15
CA GLY A 323 -41.71 47.11 0.91
C GLY A 323 -40.64 46.30 0.15
N GLY A 324 -40.65 46.17 -1.19
CA GLY A 324 -41.62 46.63 -2.18
C GLY A 324 -41.30 46.06 -3.58
N LEU A 325 -42.30 46.06 -4.46
CA LEU A 325 -42.25 45.69 -5.89
C LEU A 325 -41.25 46.56 -6.67
N VAL A 326 -40.57 46.02 -7.71
CA VAL A 326 -40.35 46.66 -9.04
C VAL A 326 -39.63 45.68 -9.99
N GLN A 327 -40.10 45.64 -11.25
CA GLN A 327 -39.44 44.98 -12.39
C GLN A 327 -38.71 46.03 -13.24
N GLN A 328 -37.59 45.67 -13.89
CA GLN A 328 -37.06 46.28 -15.13
C GLN A 328 -35.90 45.37 -15.63
N THR A 329 -36.00 44.60 -16.72
CA THR A 329 -36.02 44.92 -18.16
C THR A 329 -34.78 45.62 -18.72
N LEU A 330 -33.94 44.80 -19.39
CA LEU A 330 -33.21 45.07 -20.65
C LEU A 330 -32.22 46.24 -20.76
N ALA A 331 -31.02 45.93 -21.27
CA ALA A 331 -30.47 46.58 -22.45
C ALA A 331 -29.49 45.68 -23.22
N VAL A 332 -29.73 45.50 -24.53
CA VAL A 332 -28.79 44.91 -25.49
C VAL A 332 -27.93 46.02 -26.09
N ARG A 333 -26.64 45.78 -26.34
CA ARG A 333 -25.89 46.55 -27.35
C ARG A 333 -24.92 45.68 -28.15
N ARG A 334 -25.12 45.66 -29.48
CA ARG A 334 -24.18 45.21 -30.50
C ARG A 334 -23.46 46.43 -31.10
N SER A 335 -22.21 46.23 -31.55
CA SER A 335 -21.58 46.79 -32.75
C SER A 335 -20.24 46.04 -32.95
N ALA A 336 -19.95 45.39 -34.07
CA ALA A 336 -19.63 45.95 -35.40
C ALA A 336 -18.33 46.79 -35.33
N ARG A 337 -17.16 46.29 -35.74
CA ARG A 337 -16.68 45.79 -37.05
C ARG A 337 -16.40 46.94 -38.04
N THR A 338 -15.12 47.21 -38.28
CA THR A 338 -14.58 47.92 -39.44
C THR A 338 -13.34 47.18 -39.95
N ALA A 339 -13.03 47.36 -41.24
CA ALA A 339 -11.94 46.65 -41.93
C ALA A 339 -11.25 47.58 -42.95
N SER A 340 -9.99 47.28 -43.24
CA SER A 340 -9.20 47.72 -44.40
C SER A 340 -7.94 46.82 -44.43
N SER A 341 -7.58 46.09 -45.49
CA SER A 341 -7.19 46.48 -46.87
C SER A 341 -5.90 47.33 -46.89
N SER A 342 -4.86 47.07 -47.68
CA SER A 342 -4.64 46.09 -48.79
C SER A 342 -3.18 46.17 -49.31
N SER A 343 -2.86 45.48 -50.43
CA SER A 343 -1.60 45.44 -51.24
C SER A 343 -0.59 44.34 -50.87
N VAL A 344 -0.24 43.36 -51.73
CA VAL A 344 0.38 43.38 -53.09
C VAL A 344 1.89 43.68 -52.99
N SER A 345 2.83 42.99 -53.65
CA SER A 345 2.76 41.90 -54.66
C SER A 345 3.22 40.53 -54.04
N ASP A 346 3.76 39.50 -54.71
CA ASP A 346 4.06 39.22 -56.14
C ASP A 346 4.08 37.70 -56.44
N THR A 347 4.49 37.32 -57.65
CA THR A 347 4.64 35.93 -58.14
C THR A 347 6.06 35.60 -58.62
N HIS A 348 6.47 34.33 -58.51
CA HIS A 348 7.44 33.76 -59.45
C HIS A 348 7.23 32.25 -59.64
N ILE A 349 6.89 31.89 -60.87
CA ILE A 349 6.96 30.52 -61.40
C ILE A 349 8.35 30.36 -62.02
N ILE A 350 9.02 29.23 -61.78
CA ILE A 350 10.06 28.70 -62.66
C ILE A 350 9.82 27.20 -62.83
N ALA A 351 9.83 26.75 -64.09
CA ALA A 351 9.84 25.36 -64.50
C ALA A 351 10.89 25.18 -65.61
N LEU A 352 11.23 23.92 -65.90
CA LEU A 352 12.18 23.43 -66.92
C LEU A 352 13.67 23.52 -66.56
N ALA A 353 14.25 22.37 -66.22
CA ALA A 353 14.99 21.56 -67.21
C ALA A 353 14.69 20.08 -66.97
#